data_AF-A0A8H5ESW3-F1
#
_entry.id   AF-A0A8H5ESW3-F1
#
_cell.length_a   1.000
_cell.length_b   1.000
_cell.length_c   1.000
_cell.angle_alpha   90.00
_cell.angle_beta   90.00
_cell.angle_gamma   90.00
#
_symmetry.space_group_name_H-M   'P 1'
#
loop_
_entity.id
_entity.type
_entity.pdbx_description
1 polymer ?
#
loop_
_entity_poly.entity_id
_entity_poly.type
_entity_poly.pdbx_seq_one_letter_code
_entity_poly.pdbx_strand_id
1 'polypeptide(L)'
;MSVLPGATNTTIHNGIFNALSTTVANVGVQNDIVALLHSHSATAGLLDAKERFDAPKCDEGTRTSMILGMKNFVQDGDATSFPTLYWLHGPAGAGKSALAQSLSLELKSEGDHAASFFFSRTSAGRSNGNQLIVTLAYQLATNFPALQHFMLKVVKANPAILTASNSMQMQRLIIDPINKWQKRYQRSIRRWIHTTFNVNKKLHPRLILIDGLDECNDANVQRDLILCIGSAVRQLSLPLRFVIASRPESHILATFELDPTFQDLNGVTVTKKNLGEDEDADEQIMGFLLKEFAEIRRAHPFRDSLPQQWPLPSQIGQLVSKSSKGFIYPATVIRYIKMPSNRPDECLERILGLSEIPKYDKPYEPLDGLYRHIFESVPEINKASIHRIFHFLVLPSTWDGIITPQMIERHFHDRPGHVQHVLRDLYCLVAFTHDQSIKVLHASLPDFLLDQSRSGPLCIDLGDAHATIAASYLLRIRDSNALPMFEVNFLEHMMQANLSNTVIYNRIYKLDLIPVGGQPRDLFMASFSLETEH
;
A
#
# COMPACT_ATOMS: atom_id res chain seq x y z
N MET A 1 15.16 40.43 15.64
CA MET A 1 15.23 41.88 15.98
C MET A 1 15.48 42.63 14.68
N SER A 2 14.63 43.60 14.33
CA SER A 2 14.93 44.50 13.21
C SER A 2 15.98 45.51 13.69
N VAL A 3 17.09 45.61 12.98
CA VAL A 3 18.18 46.51 13.36
C VAL A 3 17.88 47.97 12.95
N LEU A 4 16.93 48.20 12.03
CA LEU A 4 16.55 49.55 11.56
C LEU A 4 15.03 49.69 11.26
N PRO A 5 14.15 49.54 12.25
CA PRO A 5 12.72 49.75 12.03
C PRO A 5 12.41 51.25 11.83
N GLY A 6 11.81 51.60 10.70
CA GLY A 6 11.33 52.98 10.40
C GLY A 6 12.32 53.90 9.68
N ALA A 7 13.49 53.40 9.26
CA ALA A 7 14.44 54.20 8.49
C ALA A 7 14.01 54.30 7.01
N THR A 8 14.11 55.49 6.43
CA THR A 8 14.01 55.73 4.98
C THR A 8 15.28 56.44 4.50
N ASN A 9 15.75 56.10 3.29
CA ASN A 9 16.97 56.65 2.67
C ASN A 9 18.32 56.23 3.27
N THR A 10 18.44 55.01 3.83
CA THR A 10 19.70 54.50 4.39
C THR A 10 20.65 53.99 3.30
N THR A 11 21.88 54.49 3.28
CA THR A 11 22.99 53.98 2.45
C THR A 11 24.05 53.33 3.34
N ILE A 12 24.41 52.08 3.06
CA ILE A 12 25.45 51.34 3.79
C ILE A 12 26.63 51.15 2.85
N HIS A 13 27.80 51.68 3.22
CA HIS A 13 29.05 51.49 2.48
C HIS A 13 29.93 50.46 3.19
N ASN A 14 30.47 49.49 2.45
CA ASN A 14 31.44 48.49 2.90
C ASN A 14 30.99 47.54 4.04
N GLY A 15 29.70 47.21 4.12
CA GLY A 15 29.19 46.23 5.10
C GLY A 15 29.37 44.77 4.63
N ILE A 16 29.81 43.89 5.54
CA ILE A 16 29.75 42.43 5.36
C ILE A 16 28.50 41.92 6.10
N PHE A 17 27.52 41.40 5.37
CA PHE A 17 26.27 40.88 5.92
C PHE A 17 26.35 39.36 6.10
N ASN A 18 26.51 38.91 7.35
CA ASN A 18 26.45 37.49 7.69
C ASN A 18 25.00 37.11 8.04
N ALA A 19 24.33 36.40 7.15
CA ALA A 19 23.00 35.84 7.40
C ALA A 19 23.11 34.61 8.32
N LEU A 20 22.99 34.80 9.63
CA LEU A 20 22.78 33.70 10.56
C LEU A 20 21.33 33.23 10.46
N SER A 21 21.08 32.20 9.64
CA SER A 21 19.83 31.46 9.66
C SER A 21 19.78 30.59 10.92
N THR A 22 19.56 31.21 12.08
CA THR A 22 19.05 30.46 13.24
C THR A 22 17.60 30.13 12.96
N THR A 23 17.33 28.87 12.62
CA THR A 23 16.00 28.28 12.63
C THR A 23 15.49 28.36 14.06
N VAL A 24 14.74 29.42 14.38
CA VAL A 24 13.96 29.47 15.62
C VAL A 24 12.88 28.42 15.43
N ALA A 25 13.11 27.21 15.93
CA ALA A 25 12.06 26.20 16.06
C ALA A 25 10.92 26.84 16.85
N ASN A 26 9.78 27.05 16.18
CA ASN A 26 8.59 27.61 16.78
C ASN A 26 8.24 26.80 18.04
N VAL A 27 8.38 27.42 19.21
CA VAL A 27 7.99 26.89 20.53
C VAL A 27 6.50 26.49 20.57
N GLY A 28 5.70 26.89 19.58
CA GLY A 28 4.30 26.48 19.40
C GLY A 28 4.09 25.02 19.02
N VAL A 29 5.02 24.36 18.32
CA VAL A 29 4.83 22.97 17.81
C VAL A 29 4.94 21.94 18.93
N GLN A 30 5.69 22.23 20.01
CA GLN A 30 5.87 21.30 21.13
C GLN A 30 4.59 21.06 21.99
N ASN A 31 3.56 21.88 21.81
CA ASN A 31 2.31 21.76 22.58
C ASN A 31 1.14 21.16 21.78
N ASP A 32 1.28 20.97 20.47
CA ASP A 32 0.26 20.37 19.64
C ASP A 32 0.57 18.90 19.38
N ILE A 33 -0.10 18.03 20.13
CA ILE A 33 0.06 16.58 19.98
C ILE A 33 -0.37 16.07 18.60
N VAL A 34 -1.33 16.72 17.95
CA VAL A 34 -1.81 16.30 16.63
C VAL A 34 -0.73 16.57 15.60
N ALA A 35 -0.08 17.74 15.64
CA ALA A 35 1.05 18.06 14.78
C ALA A 35 2.25 17.12 15.01
N LEU A 36 2.56 16.80 16.28
CA LEU A 36 3.64 15.87 16.63
C LEU A 36 3.37 14.46 16.08
N LEU A 37 2.19 13.91 16.30
CA LEU A 37 1.82 12.58 15.79
C LEU A 37 1.78 12.57 14.26
N HIS A 38 1.24 13.61 13.62
CA HIS A 38 1.18 13.76 12.17
C HIS A 38 2.58 13.65 11.53
N SER A 39 3.59 14.32 12.10
CA SER A 39 4.97 14.31 11.57
C SER A 39 5.66 12.94 11.56
N HIS A 40 5.13 11.96 12.28
CA HIS A 40 5.64 10.59 12.38
C HIS A 40 4.65 9.54 11.82
N SER A 41 3.53 10.00 11.24
CA SER A 41 2.47 9.14 10.73
C SER A 41 2.60 8.87 9.23
N ALA A 42 2.17 7.69 8.80
CA ALA A 42 2.02 7.33 7.40
C ALA A 42 0.67 7.84 6.85
N THR A 43 0.55 9.15 6.60
CA THR A 43 -0.73 9.77 6.21
C THR A 43 -1.27 9.30 4.85
N ALA A 44 -0.39 8.79 3.98
CA ALA A 44 -0.78 8.18 2.70
C ALA A 44 -1.68 6.94 2.85
N GLY A 45 -1.66 6.28 4.03
CA GLY A 45 -2.48 5.11 4.32
C GLY A 45 -3.86 5.43 4.90
N LEU A 46 -4.23 6.70 5.09
CA LEU A 46 -5.50 7.11 5.71
C LEU A 46 -6.70 6.87 4.78
N LEU A 47 -7.92 6.86 5.35
CA LEU A 47 -9.15 6.59 4.61
C LEU A 47 -9.34 7.48 3.36
N ASP A 48 -9.13 8.78 3.54
CA ASP A 48 -9.34 9.81 2.50
C ASP A 48 -8.01 10.39 1.96
N ALA A 49 -6.91 9.64 2.09
CA ALA A 49 -5.61 10.06 1.59
C ALA A 49 -5.62 10.25 0.08
N LYS A 50 -4.90 11.27 -0.43
CA LYS A 50 -4.81 11.57 -1.87
C LYS A 50 -4.22 10.41 -2.66
N GLU A 51 -3.26 9.72 -2.07
CA GLU A 51 -2.57 8.53 -2.58
C GLU A 51 -3.53 7.34 -2.75
N ARG A 52 -4.72 7.44 -2.14
CA ARG A 52 -5.82 6.48 -2.21
C ARG A 52 -7.01 7.03 -2.98
N PHE A 53 -6.81 8.05 -3.82
CA PHE A 53 -7.82 8.47 -4.79
C PHE A 53 -8.31 7.27 -5.60
N ASP A 54 -9.63 7.19 -5.78
CA ASP A 54 -10.31 6.06 -6.42
C ASP A 54 -9.96 4.69 -5.78
N ALA A 55 -9.85 4.66 -4.44
CA ALA A 55 -9.68 3.42 -3.69
C ALA A 55 -10.79 2.42 -4.04
N PRO A 56 -10.46 1.11 -4.14
CA PRO A 56 -11.45 0.09 -4.45
C PRO A 56 -12.55 0.11 -3.40
N LYS A 57 -13.81 0.03 -3.83
CA LYS A 57 -15.00 -0.08 -3.00
C LYS A 57 -15.93 -1.12 -3.60
N CYS A 58 -16.76 -1.76 -2.78
CA CYS A 58 -17.81 -2.61 -3.30
C CYS A 58 -18.79 -1.78 -4.13
N ASP A 59 -19.23 -2.32 -5.26
CA ASP A 59 -20.30 -1.74 -6.06
C ASP A 59 -21.60 -1.72 -5.26
N GLU A 60 -22.45 -0.74 -5.52
CA GLU A 60 -23.76 -0.62 -4.85
C GLU A 60 -24.57 -1.91 -5.03
N GLY A 61 -25.10 -2.44 -3.93
CA GLY A 61 -25.84 -3.71 -3.90
C GLY A 61 -24.98 -4.98 -3.87
N THR A 62 -23.66 -4.89 -4.05
CA THR A 62 -22.75 -6.06 -3.95
C THR A 62 -22.22 -6.25 -2.54
N ARG A 63 -22.06 -7.51 -2.12
CA ARG A 63 -21.53 -7.89 -0.78
C ARG A 63 -22.24 -7.25 0.41
N THR A 64 -23.50 -6.86 0.22
CA THR A 64 -24.31 -6.19 1.24
C THR A 64 -24.46 -7.05 2.50
N SER A 65 -24.62 -8.37 2.35
CA SER A 65 -24.68 -9.34 3.45
C SER A 65 -23.39 -9.35 4.28
N MET A 66 -22.23 -9.33 3.61
CA MET A 66 -20.91 -9.30 4.25
C MET A 66 -20.67 -7.99 5.00
N ILE A 67 -20.95 -6.86 4.35
CA ILE A 67 -20.79 -5.52 4.95
C ILE A 67 -21.70 -5.43 6.17
N LEU A 68 -22.95 -5.85 6.06
CA LEU A 68 -23.89 -5.87 7.18
C LEU A 68 -23.41 -6.78 8.32
N GLY A 69 -22.86 -7.96 8.03
CA GLY A 69 -22.29 -8.85 9.03
C GLY A 69 -21.10 -8.22 9.79
N MET A 70 -20.19 -7.57 9.07
CA MET A 70 -19.05 -6.86 9.67
C MET A 70 -19.50 -5.62 10.45
N LYS A 71 -20.48 -4.88 9.93
CA LYS A 71 -21.11 -3.75 10.61
C LYS A 71 -21.78 -4.18 11.91
N ASN A 72 -22.54 -5.27 11.89
CA ASN A 72 -23.13 -5.86 13.08
C ASN A 72 -22.06 -6.26 14.10
N PHE A 73 -20.94 -6.85 13.67
CA PHE A 73 -19.80 -7.11 14.57
C PHE A 73 -19.27 -5.84 15.24
N VAL A 74 -19.17 -4.73 14.49
CA VAL A 74 -18.72 -3.44 15.05
C VAL A 74 -19.75 -2.88 16.01
N GLN A 75 -21.01 -2.82 15.59
CA GLN A 75 -22.09 -2.13 16.30
C GLN A 75 -22.72 -2.96 17.42
N ASP A 76 -22.38 -4.25 17.54
CA ASP A 76 -22.82 -5.10 18.63
C ASP A 76 -22.34 -4.54 19.97
N GLY A 77 -23.28 -3.87 20.64
CA GLY A 77 -23.07 -3.02 21.80
C GLY A 77 -23.33 -3.72 23.12
N ASP A 78 -23.35 -5.05 23.19
CA ASP A 78 -23.35 -5.71 24.50
C ASP A 78 -22.02 -5.46 25.22
N ALA A 79 -22.11 -4.73 26.32
CA ALA A 79 -20.96 -4.38 27.16
C ALA A 79 -20.33 -5.60 27.88
N THR A 80 -20.91 -6.78 27.65
CA THR A 80 -20.49 -8.12 28.09
C THR A 80 -19.79 -8.91 27.00
N SER A 81 -19.72 -8.42 25.75
CA SER A 81 -19.00 -9.09 24.68
C SER A 81 -17.52 -9.18 25.05
N PHE A 82 -17.00 -10.40 25.05
CA PHE A 82 -15.58 -10.70 25.24
C PHE A 82 -14.69 -9.83 24.32
N PRO A 83 -13.42 -9.59 24.67
CA PRO A 83 -12.45 -8.98 23.77
C PRO A 83 -12.47 -9.68 22.41
N THR A 84 -12.90 -8.99 21.35
CA THR A 84 -13.06 -9.58 20.01
C THR A 84 -12.25 -8.86 18.96
N LEU A 85 -11.71 -9.65 18.04
CA LEU A 85 -10.98 -9.21 16.86
C LEU A 85 -11.61 -9.85 15.62
N TYR A 86 -11.84 -9.07 14.57
CA TYR A 86 -12.31 -9.62 13.30
C TYR A 86 -11.13 -9.75 12.34
N TRP A 87 -10.92 -10.94 11.79
CA TRP A 87 -9.93 -11.18 10.75
C TRP A 87 -10.62 -11.57 9.44
N LEU A 88 -10.65 -10.64 8.49
CA LEU A 88 -11.11 -10.85 7.13
C LEU A 88 -9.94 -11.34 6.27
N HIS A 89 -9.93 -12.63 5.91
CA HIS A 89 -8.84 -13.21 5.15
C HIS A 89 -9.30 -13.79 3.82
N GLY A 90 -8.37 -13.95 2.89
CA GLY A 90 -8.63 -14.55 1.59
C GLY A 90 -7.51 -14.31 0.60
N PRO A 91 -7.55 -14.96 -0.58
CA PRO A 91 -6.50 -14.84 -1.59
C PRO A 91 -6.39 -13.42 -2.18
N ALA A 92 -5.35 -13.20 -2.97
CA ALA A 92 -5.18 -11.96 -3.71
C ALA A 92 -6.39 -11.74 -4.64
N GLY A 93 -6.90 -10.51 -4.72
CA GLY A 93 -8.04 -10.20 -5.59
C GLY A 93 -9.41 -10.63 -5.07
N ALA A 94 -9.51 -11.23 -3.88
CA ALA A 94 -10.79 -11.62 -3.28
C ALA A 94 -11.67 -10.44 -2.82
N GLY A 95 -11.24 -9.19 -3.00
CA GLY A 95 -12.02 -7.98 -2.65
C GLY A 95 -11.94 -7.52 -1.19
N LYS A 96 -10.91 -7.93 -0.44
CA LYS A 96 -10.66 -7.51 0.96
C LYS A 96 -10.64 -6.00 1.12
N SER A 97 -9.78 -5.32 0.37
CA SER A 97 -9.62 -3.86 0.43
C SER A 97 -10.89 -3.11 0.01
N ALA A 98 -11.67 -3.67 -0.93
CA ALA A 98 -12.95 -3.10 -1.35
C ALA A 98 -13.99 -3.14 -0.21
N LEU A 99 -14.09 -4.28 0.48
CA LEU A 99 -14.94 -4.43 1.67
C LEU A 99 -14.48 -3.52 2.81
N ALA A 100 -13.18 -3.48 3.07
CA ALA A 100 -12.59 -2.65 4.12
C ALA A 100 -12.84 -1.16 3.90
N GLN A 101 -12.73 -0.70 2.64
CA GLN A 101 -13.03 0.67 2.24
C GLN A 101 -14.51 0.98 2.41
N SER A 102 -15.41 0.13 1.87
CA SER A 102 -16.87 0.33 1.97
C SER A 102 -17.33 0.38 3.43
N LEU A 103 -16.89 -0.57 4.27
CA LEU A 103 -17.21 -0.60 5.69
C LEU A 103 -16.72 0.66 6.42
N SER A 104 -15.50 1.12 6.12
CA SER A 104 -14.93 2.32 6.74
C SER A 104 -15.71 3.58 6.36
N LEU A 105 -16.12 3.71 5.10
CA LEU A 105 -16.91 4.85 4.62
C LEU A 105 -18.32 4.86 5.23
N GLU A 106 -18.98 3.70 5.31
CA GLU A 106 -20.31 3.57 5.89
C GLU A 106 -20.28 3.94 7.38
N LEU A 107 -19.39 3.34 8.17
CA LEU A 107 -19.29 3.63 9.60
C LEU A 107 -18.78 5.05 9.89
N LYS A 108 -18.00 5.65 8.99
CA LYS A 108 -17.61 7.06 9.10
C LYS A 108 -18.82 7.98 8.93
N SER A 109 -19.73 7.67 8.00
CA SER A 109 -20.97 8.45 7.83
C SER A 109 -21.91 8.35 9.03
N GLU A 110 -21.83 7.25 9.80
CA GLU A 110 -22.63 7.02 11.01
C GLU A 110 -21.98 7.55 12.30
N GLY A 111 -20.70 7.97 12.24
CA GLY A 111 -19.95 8.44 13.40
C GLY A 111 -19.29 7.33 14.24
N ASP A 112 -19.29 6.10 13.72
CA ASP A 112 -18.76 4.89 14.37
C ASP A 112 -17.35 4.50 13.87
N HIS A 113 -16.71 5.33 13.04
CA HIS A 113 -15.32 5.17 12.63
C HIS A 113 -14.37 5.88 13.60
N ALA A 114 -13.36 5.17 14.12
CA ALA A 114 -12.31 5.75 14.97
C ALA A 114 -11.01 5.99 14.21
N ALA A 115 -10.55 5.00 13.43
CA ALA A 115 -9.35 5.08 12.63
C ALA A 115 -9.35 4.00 11.54
N SER A 116 -8.66 4.24 10.44
CA SER A 116 -8.30 3.16 9.52
C SER A 116 -6.94 3.38 8.87
N PHE A 117 -6.29 2.28 8.50
CA PHE A 117 -5.02 2.28 7.79
C PHE A 117 -5.02 1.22 6.70
N PHE A 118 -4.51 1.59 5.53
CA PHE A 118 -4.48 0.73 4.35
C PHE A 118 -3.05 0.63 3.85
N PHE A 119 -2.42 -0.51 4.14
CA PHE A 119 -1.09 -0.83 3.66
C PHE A 119 -1.04 -0.88 2.13
N SER A 120 0.16 -0.76 1.58
CA SER A 120 0.43 -1.04 0.17
C SER A 120 1.90 -1.33 -0.05
N ARG A 121 2.22 -2.50 -0.63
CA ARG A 121 3.63 -2.89 -0.93
C ARG A 121 4.31 -1.92 -1.90
N THR A 122 3.54 -1.31 -2.79
CA THR A 122 4.04 -0.49 -3.90
C THR A 122 4.01 1.01 -3.62
N SER A 123 3.67 1.44 -2.40
CA SER A 123 3.62 2.85 -2.03
C SER A 123 4.57 3.14 -0.88
N ALA A 124 5.48 4.09 -1.09
CA ALA A 124 6.38 4.59 -0.06
C ALA A 124 5.58 5.03 1.19
N GLY A 125 6.09 4.67 2.37
CA GLY A 125 5.44 4.93 3.67
C GLY A 125 4.23 4.04 4.01
N ARG A 126 3.63 3.32 3.04
CA ARG A 126 2.47 2.43 3.29
C ARG A 126 2.85 0.96 3.41
N SER A 127 4.11 0.61 3.22
CA SER A 127 4.65 -0.75 3.41
C SER A 127 5.40 -0.92 4.74
N ASN A 128 5.66 0.19 5.47
CA ASN A 128 6.37 0.19 6.75
C ASN A 128 5.39 0.07 7.93
N GLY A 129 5.33 -1.12 8.54
CA GLY A 129 4.48 -1.37 9.71
C GLY A 129 4.83 -0.55 10.96
N ASN A 130 6.06 -0.03 11.07
CA ASN A 130 6.52 0.69 12.27
C ASN A 130 5.86 2.07 12.46
N GLN A 131 5.16 2.58 11.45
CA GLN A 131 4.41 3.83 11.52
C GLN A 131 2.92 3.61 11.83
N LEU A 132 2.43 2.36 11.84
CA LEU A 132 1.01 2.06 12.00
C LEU A 132 0.47 2.62 13.32
N ILE A 133 1.15 2.32 14.44
CA ILE A 133 0.61 2.65 15.76
C ILE A 133 0.56 4.16 16.00
N VAL A 134 1.60 4.90 15.60
CA VAL A 134 1.59 6.38 15.65
C VAL A 134 0.49 6.95 14.75
N THR A 135 0.27 6.36 13.57
CA THR A 135 -0.80 6.77 12.65
C THR A 135 -2.20 6.54 13.23
N LEU A 136 -2.41 5.42 13.94
CA LEU A 136 -3.65 5.17 14.68
C LEU A 136 -3.81 6.18 15.84
N ALA A 137 -2.75 6.47 16.59
CA ALA A 137 -2.77 7.46 17.65
C ALA A 137 -3.10 8.87 17.12
N TYR A 138 -2.55 9.26 15.97
CA TYR A 138 -2.87 10.51 15.26
C TYR A 138 -4.37 10.61 14.93
N GLN A 139 -4.94 9.56 14.34
CA GLN A 139 -6.37 9.52 14.00
C GLN A 139 -7.24 9.59 15.26
N LEU A 140 -6.88 8.86 16.31
CA LEU A 140 -7.58 8.90 17.60
C LEU A 140 -7.49 10.30 18.26
N ALA A 141 -6.33 10.96 18.24
CA ALA A 141 -6.17 12.31 18.75
C ALA A 141 -7.03 13.33 17.97
N THR A 142 -7.16 13.13 16.66
CA THR A 142 -7.95 13.99 15.76
C THR A 142 -9.45 13.78 15.95
N ASN A 143 -9.90 12.52 15.92
CA ASN A 143 -11.31 12.16 16.01
C ASN A 143 -11.86 12.23 17.45
N PHE A 144 -10.98 12.22 18.46
CA PHE A 144 -11.34 12.31 19.88
C PHE A 144 -10.43 13.31 20.60
N PRO A 145 -10.70 14.62 20.49
CA PRO A 145 -9.87 15.66 21.11
C PRO A 145 -9.64 15.49 22.62
N ALA A 146 -10.56 14.81 23.32
CA ALA A 146 -10.43 14.53 24.75
C ALA A 146 -9.23 13.62 25.11
N LEU A 147 -8.69 12.86 24.15
CA LEU A 147 -7.49 12.03 24.35
C LEU A 147 -6.19 12.82 24.21
N GLN A 148 -6.21 13.97 23.52
CA GLN A 148 -5.02 14.76 23.20
C GLN A 148 -4.19 15.11 24.44
N HIS A 149 -4.84 15.55 25.52
CA HIS A 149 -4.15 15.89 26.77
C HIS A 149 -3.40 14.70 27.39
N PHE A 150 -3.96 13.49 27.31
CA PHE A 150 -3.35 12.29 27.87
C PHE A 150 -2.17 11.84 27.02
N MET A 151 -2.30 11.86 25.69
CA MET A 151 -1.23 11.54 24.75
C MET A 151 -0.09 12.58 24.83
N LEU A 152 -0.43 13.87 24.90
CA LEU A 152 0.56 14.95 25.01
C LEU A 152 1.43 14.79 26.25
N LYS A 153 0.85 14.40 27.39
CA LYS A 153 1.63 14.12 28.61
C LYS A 153 2.64 12.99 28.42
N VAL A 154 2.28 11.95 27.67
CA VAL A 154 3.17 10.83 27.38
C VAL A 154 4.33 11.29 26.50
N VAL A 155 4.03 11.98 25.39
CA VAL A 155 5.06 12.47 24.45
C VAL A 155 5.97 13.51 25.11
N LYS A 156 5.44 14.42 25.94
CA LYS A 156 6.26 15.38 26.69
C LYS A 156 7.20 14.71 27.69
N ALA A 157 6.76 13.63 28.34
CA ALA A 157 7.58 12.89 29.30
C ALA A 157 8.66 12.06 28.60
N ASN A 158 8.39 11.55 27.40
CA ASN A 158 9.35 10.80 26.60
C ASN A 158 9.09 11.02 25.10
N PRO A 159 9.74 12.01 24.45
CA PRO A 159 9.56 12.26 23.02
C PRO A 159 9.96 11.08 22.12
N ALA A 160 10.92 10.27 22.55
CA ALA A 160 11.37 9.09 21.80
C ALA A 160 10.28 8.01 21.66
N ILE A 161 9.14 8.14 22.35
CA ILE A 161 8.00 7.24 22.16
C ILE A 161 7.48 7.23 20.72
N LEU A 162 7.65 8.34 19.97
CA LEU A 162 7.19 8.46 18.58
C LEU A 162 7.98 7.57 17.60
N THR A 163 9.14 7.05 18.02
CA THR A 163 9.99 6.14 17.23
C THR A 163 10.33 4.86 17.99
N ALA A 164 9.64 4.58 19.10
CA ALA A 164 9.80 3.35 19.87
C ALA A 164 9.18 2.13 19.16
N SER A 165 9.35 0.94 19.74
CA SER A 165 8.71 -0.29 19.23
C SER A 165 7.18 -0.16 19.16
N ASN A 166 6.54 -0.90 18.25
CA ASN A 166 5.07 -0.89 18.11
C ASN A 166 4.37 -1.24 19.42
N SER A 167 4.92 -2.20 20.18
CA SER A 167 4.41 -2.59 21.50
C SER A 167 4.42 -1.43 22.50
N MET A 168 5.52 -0.67 22.57
CA MET A 168 5.64 0.49 23.44
C MET A 168 4.72 1.62 22.99
N GLN A 169 4.65 1.89 21.69
CA GLN A 169 3.72 2.87 21.12
C GLN A 169 2.27 2.49 21.42
N MET A 170 1.89 1.23 21.26
CA MET A 170 0.51 0.77 21.46
C MET A 170 0.12 0.95 22.92
N GLN A 171 0.98 0.50 23.84
CA GLN A 171 0.73 0.64 25.27
C GLN A 171 0.66 2.11 25.69
N ARG A 172 1.63 2.93 25.29
CA ARG A 172 1.80 4.29 25.86
C ARG A 172 1.01 5.37 25.11
N LEU A 173 0.79 5.24 23.81
CA LEU A 173 0.07 6.23 23.01
C LEU A 173 -1.42 5.90 22.85
N ILE A 174 -1.82 4.62 22.93
CA ILE A 174 -3.22 4.22 22.70
C ILE A 174 -3.86 3.67 23.98
N ILE A 175 -3.36 2.56 24.52
CA ILE A 175 -3.99 1.84 25.65
C ILE A 175 -4.01 2.71 26.92
N ASP A 176 -2.84 3.20 27.37
CA ASP A 176 -2.71 3.98 28.60
C ASP A 176 -3.54 5.28 28.54
N PRO A 177 -3.49 6.10 27.47
CA PRO A 177 -4.28 7.33 27.38
C PRO A 177 -5.79 7.08 27.41
N ILE A 178 -6.27 6.07 26.67
CA ILE A 178 -7.69 5.70 26.64
C ILE A 178 -8.16 5.24 28.01
N ASN A 179 -7.42 4.32 28.65
CA ASN A 179 -7.78 3.78 29.95
C ASN A 179 -7.75 4.87 31.04
N LYS A 180 -6.79 5.81 31.00
CA LYS A 180 -6.73 6.96 31.91
C LYS A 180 -7.89 7.93 31.68
N TRP A 181 -8.22 8.22 30.42
CA TRP A 181 -9.37 9.06 30.09
C TRP A 181 -10.66 8.45 30.63
N GLN A 182 -10.89 7.17 30.38
CA GLN A 182 -12.07 6.48 30.88
C GLN A 182 -12.12 6.49 32.41
N LYS A 183 -11.06 6.06 33.11
CA LYS A 183 -11.04 6.09 34.59
C LYS A 183 -11.36 7.48 35.16
N ARG A 184 -10.92 8.56 34.50
CA ARG A 184 -11.18 9.94 34.92
C ARG A 184 -12.62 10.40 34.67
N TYR A 185 -13.21 10.03 33.52
CA TYR A 185 -14.48 10.60 33.06
C TYR A 185 -15.66 9.63 33.07
N GLN A 186 -15.46 8.34 33.36
CA GLN A 186 -16.49 7.29 33.32
C GLN A 186 -17.70 7.57 34.22
N ARG A 187 -17.51 8.24 35.37
CA ARG A 187 -18.62 8.64 36.25
C ARG A 187 -19.40 9.86 35.74
N SER A 188 -18.73 10.78 35.05
CA SER A 188 -19.35 12.01 34.53
C SER A 188 -20.01 11.80 33.17
N ILE A 189 -19.43 10.97 32.31
CA ILE A 189 -19.97 10.65 30.98
C ILE A 189 -21.24 9.82 31.08
N ARG A 190 -21.27 8.76 31.90
CA ARG A 190 -22.50 7.97 32.11
C ARG A 190 -23.64 8.84 32.65
N ARG A 191 -23.33 9.80 33.54
CA ARG A 191 -24.31 10.73 34.10
C ARG A 191 -24.76 11.77 33.08
N TRP A 192 -23.84 12.36 32.32
CA TRP A 192 -24.14 13.38 31.30
C TRP A 192 -24.93 12.82 30.12
N ILE A 193 -24.57 11.63 29.62
CA ILE A 193 -25.30 10.96 28.54
C ILE A 193 -26.73 10.63 29.00
N HIS A 194 -26.89 10.12 30.21
CA HIS A 194 -28.20 9.76 30.75
C HIS A 194 -29.10 10.98 31.06
N THR A 195 -28.51 12.14 31.36
CA THR A 195 -29.26 13.38 31.70
C THR A 195 -29.48 14.30 30.50
N THR A 196 -28.63 14.27 29.48
CA THR A 196 -28.68 15.19 28.32
C THR A 196 -29.41 14.59 27.14
N PHE A 197 -29.32 13.28 26.94
CA PHE A 197 -30.02 12.57 25.88
C PHE A 197 -31.04 11.64 26.53
N ASN A 198 -32.30 12.07 26.58
CA ASN A 198 -33.44 11.25 26.98
C ASN A 198 -33.76 10.20 25.89
N VAL A 199 -32.76 9.43 25.48
CA VAL A 199 -32.82 8.55 24.31
C VAL A 199 -32.06 7.27 24.63
N ASN A 200 -32.74 6.14 24.43
CA ASN A 200 -32.20 4.78 24.38
C ASN A 200 -31.17 4.57 23.25
N LYS A 201 -30.28 5.53 22.97
CA LYS A 201 -29.17 5.34 22.02
C LYS A 201 -28.06 4.57 22.72
N LYS A 202 -27.96 3.27 22.44
CA LYS A 202 -26.79 2.44 22.77
C LYS A 202 -25.57 3.18 22.17
N LEU A 203 -24.54 3.50 22.95
CA LEU A 203 -23.28 3.96 22.36
C LEU A 203 -22.69 2.78 21.60
N HIS A 204 -22.59 2.91 20.28
CA HIS A 204 -21.95 1.89 19.47
C HIS A 204 -20.44 1.89 19.71
N PRO A 205 -19.82 0.69 19.72
CA PRO A 205 -18.38 0.59 19.60
C PRO A 205 -17.89 1.27 18.32
N ARG A 206 -16.65 1.77 18.33
CA ARG A 206 -16.06 2.42 17.15
C ARG A 206 -15.01 1.55 16.48
N LEU A 207 -14.95 1.60 15.15
CA LEU A 207 -14.09 0.80 14.30
C LEU A 207 -12.64 1.33 14.27
N ILE A 208 -11.68 0.42 14.47
CA ILE A 208 -10.30 0.54 14.00
C ILE A 208 -10.05 -0.52 12.94
N LEU A 209 -9.81 -0.10 11.69
CA LEU A 209 -9.63 -1.00 10.56
C LEU A 209 -8.19 -0.97 10.02
N ILE A 210 -7.61 -2.13 9.77
CA ILE A 210 -6.27 -2.29 9.21
C ILE A 210 -6.38 -3.21 8.00
N ASP A 211 -6.22 -2.66 6.80
CA ASP A 211 -6.27 -3.39 5.54
C ASP A 211 -4.87 -3.65 4.97
N GLY A 212 -4.68 -4.84 4.41
CA GLY A 212 -3.46 -5.25 3.74
C GLY A 212 -2.30 -5.53 4.70
N LEU A 213 -2.52 -6.13 5.87
CA LEU A 213 -1.40 -6.42 6.79
C LEU A 213 -0.26 -7.22 6.11
N ASP A 214 -0.61 -8.13 5.19
CA ASP A 214 0.35 -8.87 4.35
C ASP A 214 1.15 -7.97 3.39
N GLU A 215 0.73 -6.72 3.19
CA GLU A 215 1.42 -5.72 2.40
C GLU A 215 2.45 -4.89 3.20
N CYS A 216 2.65 -5.22 4.48
CA CYS A 216 3.80 -4.79 5.26
C CYS A 216 5.04 -5.61 4.88
N ASN A 217 6.20 -4.97 4.67
CA ASN A 217 7.37 -5.64 4.08
C ASN A 217 8.09 -6.64 5.01
N ASP A 218 7.80 -6.64 6.31
CA ASP A 218 8.49 -7.47 7.31
C ASP A 218 7.51 -8.38 8.05
N ALA A 219 7.71 -9.70 7.93
CA ALA A 219 6.91 -10.73 8.58
C ALA A 219 6.96 -10.67 10.12
N ASN A 220 8.09 -10.29 10.71
CA ASN A 220 8.23 -10.10 12.15
C ASN A 220 7.44 -8.87 12.61
N VAL A 221 7.47 -7.79 11.83
CA VAL A 221 6.65 -6.59 12.10
C VAL A 221 5.17 -6.92 11.99
N GLN A 222 4.75 -7.69 10.98
CA GLN A 222 3.36 -8.14 10.86
C GLN A 222 2.91 -8.95 12.10
N ARG A 223 3.74 -9.90 12.55
CA ARG A 223 3.50 -10.66 13.79
C ARG A 223 3.39 -9.74 15.01
N ASP A 224 4.35 -8.83 15.19
CA ASP A 224 4.38 -7.87 16.30
C ASP A 224 3.11 -6.98 16.31
N LEU A 225 2.66 -6.52 15.15
CA LEU A 225 1.42 -5.75 15.01
C LEU A 225 0.18 -6.57 15.43
N ILE A 226 0.07 -7.84 15.04
CA ILE A 226 -1.03 -8.72 15.47
C ILE A 226 -1.05 -8.85 17.00
N LEU A 227 0.11 -9.07 17.62
CA LEU A 227 0.24 -9.16 19.09
C LEU A 227 -0.13 -7.83 19.76
N CYS A 228 0.32 -6.70 19.22
CA CYS A 228 -0.04 -5.36 19.71
C CYS A 228 -1.55 -5.12 19.65
N ILE A 229 -2.20 -5.48 18.55
CA ILE A 229 -3.64 -5.32 18.35
C ILE A 229 -4.42 -6.24 19.30
N GLY A 230 -4.02 -7.51 19.42
CA GLY A 230 -4.63 -8.44 20.38
C GLY A 230 -4.51 -7.93 21.82
N SER A 231 -3.33 -7.41 22.19
CA SER A 231 -3.08 -6.77 23.49
C SER A 231 -3.99 -5.55 23.71
N ALA A 232 -4.18 -4.71 22.70
CA ALA A 232 -5.10 -3.58 22.76
C ALA A 232 -6.55 -4.03 22.93
N VAL A 233 -7.03 -4.99 22.13
CA VAL A 233 -8.36 -5.60 22.24
C VAL A 233 -8.60 -6.11 23.66
N ARG A 234 -7.59 -6.72 24.29
CA ARG A 234 -7.68 -7.26 25.65
C ARG A 234 -7.70 -6.21 26.77
N GLN A 235 -6.97 -5.12 26.59
CA GLN A 235 -6.69 -4.14 27.65
C GLN A 235 -7.55 -2.87 27.57
N LEU A 236 -8.10 -2.54 26.40
CA LEU A 236 -8.89 -1.33 26.21
C LEU A 236 -10.21 -1.43 26.95
N SER A 237 -10.49 -0.43 27.78
CA SER A 237 -11.75 -0.37 28.52
C SER A 237 -12.88 0.30 27.74
N LEU A 238 -12.58 0.91 26.58
CA LEU A 238 -13.57 1.49 25.67
C LEU A 238 -14.01 0.48 24.61
N PRO A 239 -15.24 0.61 24.10
CA PRO A 239 -15.75 -0.24 23.03
C PRO A 239 -15.09 0.18 21.70
N LEU A 240 -13.85 -0.24 21.48
CA LEU A 240 -13.17 -0.19 20.18
C LEU A 240 -13.19 -1.59 19.57
N ARG A 241 -13.56 -1.69 18.30
CA ARG A 241 -13.61 -2.96 17.56
C ARG A 241 -12.55 -2.93 16.47
N PHE A 242 -11.70 -3.95 16.47
CA PHE A 242 -10.62 -4.08 15.51
C PHE A 242 -11.01 -5.02 14.38
N VAL A 243 -10.73 -4.59 13.15
CA VAL A 243 -10.84 -5.40 11.94
C VAL A 243 -9.48 -5.41 11.27
N ILE A 244 -8.91 -6.59 11.06
CA ILE A 244 -7.71 -6.80 10.24
C ILE A 244 -8.15 -7.48 8.96
N ALA A 245 -7.71 -6.97 7.81
CA ALA A 245 -7.84 -7.63 6.53
C ALA A 245 -6.46 -7.99 5.98
N SER A 246 -6.25 -9.26 5.63
CA SER A 246 -4.97 -9.71 5.08
C SER A 246 -5.10 -10.98 4.26
N ARG A 247 -4.05 -11.35 3.52
CA ARG A 247 -3.89 -12.72 3.05
C ARG A 247 -3.59 -13.65 4.24
N PRO A 248 -3.99 -14.93 4.16
CA PRO A 248 -3.63 -15.93 5.16
C PRO A 248 -2.20 -16.46 4.87
N GLU A 249 -1.20 -15.57 4.83
CA GLU A 249 0.20 -15.99 4.72
C GLU A 249 0.57 -16.86 5.92
N SER A 250 1.48 -17.82 5.73
CA SER A 250 1.72 -18.90 6.72
C SER A 250 2.09 -18.39 8.10
N HIS A 251 2.91 -17.34 8.20
CA HIS A 251 3.28 -16.71 9.47
C HIS A 251 2.13 -15.90 10.09
N ILE A 252 1.25 -15.28 9.30
CA ILE A 252 0.04 -14.59 9.81
C ILE A 252 -0.92 -15.62 10.41
N LEU A 253 -1.21 -16.70 9.67
CA LEU A 253 -2.03 -17.82 10.16
C LEU A 253 -1.45 -18.39 11.46
N ALA A 254 -0.16 -18.73 11.46
CA ALA A 254 0.54 -19.25 12.62
C ALA A 254 0.50 -18.28 13.81
N THR A 255 0.53 -16.96 13.57
CA THR A 255 0.41 -15.96 14.63
C THR A 255 -0.95 -16.03 15.33
N PHE A 256 -2.04 -16.15 14.58
CA PHE A 256 -3.38 -16.26 15.16
C PHE A 256 -3.66 -17.62 15.82
N GLU A 257 -3.07 -18.70 15.30
CA GLU A 257 -3.45 -20.07 15.66
C GLU A 257 -2.50 -20.75 16.63
N LEU A 258 -1.20 -20.48 16.51
CA LEU A 258 -0.14 -21.26 17.15
C LEU A 258 0.77 -20.43 18.04
N ASP A 259 0.79 -19.11 17.89
CA ASP A 259 1.72 -18.26 18.64
C ASP A 259 1.36 -18.24 20.14
N PRO A 260 2.25 -18.71 21.03
CA PRO A 260 1.97 -18.78 22.46
C PRO A 260 1.66 -17.40 23.06
N THR A 261 2.32 -16.34 22.56
CA THR A 261 2.10 -14.98 23.06
C THR A 261 0.69 -14.49 22.71
N PHE A 262 0.18 -14.86 21.54
CA PHE A 262 -1.20 -14.54 21.16
C PHE A 262 -2.20 -15.39 21.95
N GLN A 263 -1.93 -16.69 22.12
CA GLN A 263 -2.79 -17.57 22.93
C GLN A 263 -2.85 -17.16 24.41
N ASP A 264 -1.74 -16.62 24.95
CA ASP A 264 -1.65 -16.07 26.30
C ASP A 264 -2.47 -14.79 26.51
N LEU A 265 -2.97 -14.16 25.44
CA LEU A 265 -3.95 -13.06 25.50
C LEU A 265 -5.35 -13.61 25.85
N ASN A 266 -5.42 -14.33 26.97
CA ASN A 266 -6.59 -15.00 27.50
C ASN A 266 -7.85 -14.14 27.37
N GLY A 267 -8.84 -14.67 26.62
CA GLY A 267 -10.14 -14.06 26.41
C GLY A 267 -10.27 -13.22 25.13
N VAL A 268 -9.24 -13.12 24.28
CA VAL A 268 -9.38 -12.56 22.93
C VAL A 268 -9.94 -13.60 21.96
N THR A 269 -11.17 -13.39 21.50
CA THR A 269 -11.81 -14.23 20.48
C THR A 269 -11.58 -13.63 19.10
N VAL A 270 -11.07 -14.43 18.16
CA VAL A 270 -10.89 -14.02 16.75
C VAL A 270 -12.04 -14.55 15.91
N THR A 271 -12.88 -13.66 15.38
CA THR A 271 -13.85 -13.99 14.33
C THR A 271 -13.12 -14.04 12.99
N LYS A 272 -12.92 -15.23 12.44
CA LYS A 272 -12.27 -15.44 11.14
C LYS A 272 -13.32 -15.50 10.03
N LYS A 273 -13.15 -14.71 8.97
CA LYS A 273 -14.00 -14.77 7.78
C LYS A 273 -13.15 -14.96 6.53
N ASN A 274 -13.29 -16.11 5.89
CA ASN A 274 -12.63 -16.44 4.62
C ASN A 274 -13.44 -15.94 3.43
N LEU A 275 -12.86 -15.08 2.61
CA LEU A 275 -13.43 -14.63 1.33
C LEU A 275 -13.23 -15.63 0.19
N GLY A 276 -12.27 -16.55 0.30
CA GLY A 276 -12.12 -17.62 -0.68
C GLY A 276 -13.31 -18.61 -0.70
N GLU A 277 -14.07 -18.65 0.39
CA GLU A 277 -15.25 -19.51 0.57
C GLU A 277 -16.57 -18.76 0.42
N ASP A 278 -16.53 -17.50 -0.06
CA ASP A 278 -17.73 -16.72 -0.31
C ASP A 278 -18.61 -17.44 -1.36
N GLU A 279 -19.81 -17.83 -0.95
CA GLU A 279 -20.77 -18.57 -1.80
C GLU A 279 -21.40 -17.63 -2.85
N ASP A 280 -21.51 -16.34 -2.53
CA ASP A 280 -22.12 -15.32 -3.39
C ASP A 280 -21.12 -14.74 -4.41
N ALA A 281 -19.84 -15.13 -4.34
CA ALA A 281 -18.78 -14.54 -5.15
C ALA A 281 -19.02 -14.68 -6.66
N ASP A 282 -19.47 -15.85 -7.12
CA ASP A 282 -19.70 -16.12 -8.54
C ASP A 282 -20.88 -15.30 -9.10
N GLU A 283 -21.95 -15.15 -8.33
CA GLU A 283 -23.10 -14.31 -8.69
C GLU A 283 -22.68 -12.83 -8.77
N GLN A 284 -21.87 -12.36 -7.82
CA GLN A 284 -21.39 -10.98 -7.83
C GLN A 284 -20.42 -10.71 -8.99
N ILE A 285 -19.54 -11.66 -9.31
CA ILE A 285 -18.64 -11.57 -10.47
C ILE A 285 -19.45 -11.55 -11.77
N MET A 286 -20.49 -12.38 -11.88
CA MET A 286 -21.42 -12.37 -13.00
C MET A 286 -22.07 -10.99 -13.18
N GLY A 287 -22.61 -10.42 -12.09
CA GLY A 287 -23.20 -9.07 -12.10
C GLY A 287 -22.21 -7.98 -12.53
N PHE A 288 -20.99 -8.03 -11.98
CA PHE A 288 -19.90 -7.14 -12.40
C PHE A 288 -19.59 -7.26 -13.90
N LEU A 289 -19.39 -8.48 -14.40
CA LEU A 289 -19.11 -8.71 -15.82
C LEU A 289 -20.23 -8.19 -16.72
N LEU A 290 -21.49 -8.49 -16.38
CA LEU A 290 -22.66 -8.02 -17.16
C LEU A 290 -22.70 -6.49 -17.25
N LYS A 291 -22.51 -5.80 -16.13
CA LYS A 291 -22.43 -4.34 -16.07
C LYS A 291 -21.27 -3.80 -16.93
N GLU A 292 -20.08 -4.36 -16.77
CA GLU A 292 -18.89 -3.87 -17.47
C GLU A 292 -18.93 -4.14 -18.98
N PHE A 293 -19.49 -5.27 -19.42
CA PHE A 293 -19.71 -5.57 -20.84
C PHE A 293 -20.78 -4.67 -21.46
N ALA A 294 -21.84 -4.34 -20.72
CA ALA A 294 -22.83 -3.36 -21.18
C ALA A 294 -22.17 -1.98 -21.41
N GLU A 295 -21.27 -1.58 -20.52
CA GLU A 295 -20.50 -0.34 -20.67
C GLU A 295 -19.56 -0.37 -21.88
N ILE A 296 -18.89 -1.51 -22.16
CA ILE A 296 -18.09 -1.69 -23.37
C ILE A 296 -18.96 -1.49 -24.62
N ARG A 297 -20.14 -2.13 -24.68
CA ARG A 297 -21.07 -1.95 -25.82
C ARG A 297 -21.56 -0.52 -25.99
N ARG A 298 -21.66 0.25 -24.90
CA ARG A 298 -22.15 1.63 -24.93
C ARG A 298 -21.06 2.61 -25.40
N ALA A 299 -19.85 2.45 -24.88
CA ALA A 299 -18.83 3.50 -24.94
C ALA A 299 -17.59 3.15 -25.79
N HIS A 300 -17.35 1.88 -26.13
CA HIS A 300 -16.11 1.48 -26.79
C HIS A 300 -16.01 2.01 -28.24
N PRO A 301 -14.82 2.41 -28.73
CA PRO A 301 -14.64 2.87 -30.11
C PRO A 301 -15.11 1.86 -31.18
N PHE A 302 -14.99 0.56 -30.90
CA PHE A 302 -15.44 -0.52 -31.80
C PHE A 302 -16.89 -0.97 -31.58
N ARG A 303 -17.69 -0.26 -30.77
CA ARG A 303 -19.06 -0.68 -30.40
C ARG A 303 -19.96 -1.05 -31.58
N ASP A 304 -19.85 -0.32 -32.68
CA ASP A 304 -20.71 -0.51 -33.87
C ASP A 304 -20.30 -1.75 -34.68
N SER A 305 -19.09 -2.28 -34.44
CA SER A 305 -18.57 -3.49 -35.06
C SER A 305 -18.76 -4.76 -34.22
N LEU A 306 -19.36 -4.64 -33.04
CA LEU A 306 -19.60 -5.78 -32.14
C LEU A 306 -20.84 -6.57 -32.59
N PRO A 307 -20.83 -7.91 -32.48
CA PRO A 307 -22.02 -8.70 -32.74
C PRO A 307 -23.20 -8.29 -31.84
N GLN A 308 -24.42 -8.42 -32.36
CA GLN A 308 -25.64 -8.02 -31.64
C GLN A 308 -25.78 -8.74 -30.28
N GLN A 309 -25.36 -9.99 -30.19
CA GLN A 309 -25.42 -10.83 -28.99
C GLN A 309 -24.04 -11.00 -28.31
N TRP A 310 -23.20 -9.97 -28.36
CA TRP A 310 -21.89 -9.98 -27.69
C TRP A 310 -21.95 -9.34 -26.29
N PRO A 311 -21.27 -9.91 -25.27
CA PRO A 311 -20.76 -11.28 -25.25
C PRO A 311 -21.91 -12.29 -25.13
N LEU A 312 -21.66 -13.55 -25.51
CA LEU A 312 -22.61 -14.64 -25.31
C LEU A 312 -22.70 -14.99 -23.81
N PRO A 313 -23.88 -15.39 -23.29
CA PRO A 313 -24.02 -15.79 -21.88
C PRO A 313 -23.05 -16.90 -21.45
N SER A 314 -22.74 -17.84 -22.35
CA SER A 314 -21.77 -18.91 -22.11
C SER A 314 -20.33 -18.39 -21.93
N GLN A 315 -19.96 -17.32 -22.63
CA GLN A 315 -18.65 -16.67 -22.48
C GLN A 315 -18.54 -16.00 -21.11
N ILE A 316 -19.61 -15.37 -20.62
CA ILE A 316 -19.64 -14.79 -19.28
C ILE A 316 -19.53 -15.89 -18.22
N GLY A 317 -20.28 -16.99 -18.36
CA GLY A 317 -20.19 -18.14 -17.47
C GLY A 317 -18.77 -18.75 -17.41
N GLN A 318 -18.07 -18.82 -18.54
CA GLN A 318 -16.66 -19.24 -18.57
C GLN A 318 -15.74 -18.27 -17.81
N LEU A 319 -15.93 -16.96 -17.96
CA LEU A 319 -15.14 -15.98 -17.21
C LEU A 319 -15.39 -16.07 -15.71
N VAL A 320 -16.64 -16.27 -15.27
CA VAL A 320 -16.97 -16.52 -13.86
C VAL A 320 -16.23 -17.76 -13.35
N SER A 321 -16.33 -18.89 -14.06
CA SER A 321 -15.63 -20.12 -13.68
C SER A 321 -14.11 -19.94 -13.60
N LYS A 322 -13.49 -19.23 -14.56
CA LYS A 322 -12.05 -18.93 -14.56
C LYS A 322 -11.63 -17.94 -13.46
N SER A 323 -12.57 -17.23 -12.84
CA SER A 323 -12.27 -16.25 -11.80
C SER A 323 -11.91 -16.88 -10.47
N SER A 324 -12.27 -18.16 -10.24
CA SER A 324 -12.02 -18.89 -8.99
C SER A 324 -12.42 -18.08 -7.73
N LYS A 325 -13.61 -17.47 -7.77
CA LYS A 325 -14.16 -16.57 -6.72
C LYS A 325 -13.36 -15.28 -6.46
N GLY A 326 -12.37 -14.96 -7.29
CA GLY A 326 -11.55 -13.75 -7.19
C GLY A 326 -11.93 -12.69 -8.23
N PHE A 327 -12.05 -11.43 -7.80
CA PHE A 327 -12.38 -10.30 -8.70
C PHE A 327 -11.20 -9.83 -9.55
N ILE A 328 -9.97 -10.22 -9.23
CA ILE A 328 -8.79 -9.72 -9.96
C ILE A 328 -8.75 -10.21 -11.41
N TYR A 329 -9.07 -11.48 -11.66
CA TYR A 329 -9.14 -12.02 -13.02
C TYR A 329 -10.18 -11.27 -13.88
N PRO A 330 -11.47 -11.22 -13.52
CA PRO A 330 -12.49 -10.56 -14.34
C PRO A 330 -12.22 -9.05 -14.46
N ALA A 331 -11.74 -8.38 -13.42
CA ALA A 331 -11.35 -6.97 -13.52
C ALA A 331 -10.20 -6.73 -14.51
N THR A 332 -9.20 -7.61 -14.52
CA THR A 332 -8.07 -7.52 -15.47
C THR A 332 -8.53 -7.80 -16.90
N VAL A 333 -9.39 -8.79 -17.11
CA VAL A 333 -10.03 -9.09 -18.41
C VAL A 333 -10.78 -7.87 -18.94
N ILE A 334 -11.65 -7.28 -18.12
CA ILE A 334 -12.44 -6.11 -18.51
C ILE A 334 -11.53 -4.93 -18.85
N ARG A 335 -10.50 -4.64 -18.04
CA ARG A 335 -9.55 -3.55 -18.32
C ARG A 335 -8.82 -3.76 -19.63
N TYR A 336 -8.39 -4.99 -19.92
CA TYR A 336 -7.71 -5.32 -21.18
C TYR A 336 -8.65 -5.19 -22.38
N ILE A 337 -9.90 -5.66 -22.28
CA ILE A 337 -10.91 -5.53 -23.35
C ILE A 337 -11.30 -4.06 -23.59
N LYS A 338 -11.35 -3.24 -22.53
CA LYS A 338 -11.71 -1.81 -22.60
C LYS A 338 -10.65 -0.91 -23.24
N MET A 339 -9.44 -1.42 -23.49
CA MET A 339 -8.37 -0.61 -24.06
C MET A 339 -8.78 -0.09 -25.46
N PRO A 340 -8.68 1.22 -25.75
CA PRO A 340 -9.18 1.78 -27.01
C PRO A 340 -8.55 1.18 -28.28
N SER A 341 -7.32 0.68 -28.18
CA SER A 341 -6.58 0.02 -29.26
C SER A 341 -7.05 -1.42 -29.53
N ASN A 342 -7.79 -2.02 -28.60
CA ASN A 342 -8.15 -3.43 -28.64
C ASN A 342 -9.51 -3.63 -29.30
N ARG A 343 -9.64 -4.67 -30.12
CA ARG A 343 -10.94 -5.10 -30.65
C ARG A 343 -11.62 -6.03 -29.61
N PRO A 344 -12.76 -5.64 -29.00
CA PRO A 344 -13.27 -6.33 -27.81
C PRO A 344 -13.65 -7.81 -28.04
N ASP A 345 -14.26 -8.11 -29.18
CA ASP A 345 -14.68 -9.46 -29.58
C ASP A 345 -13.48 -10.39 -29.76
N GLU A 346 -12.45 -9.97 -30.50
CA GLU A 346 -11.23 -10.76 -30.67
C GLU A 346 -10.48 -10.96 -29.34
N CYS A 347 -10.43 -9.93 -28.49
CA CYS A 347 -9.76 -10.04 -27.19
C CYS A 347 -10.48 -11.05 -26.30
N LEU A 348 -11.81 -11.01 -26.26
CA LEU A 348 -12.59 -11.97 -25.50
C LEU A 348 -12.35 -13.41 -26.00
N GLU A 349 -12.36 -13.63 -27.32
CA GLU A 349 -12.09 -14.94 -27.91
C GLU A 349 -10.70 -15.45 -27.54
N ARG A 350 -9.67 -14.61 -27.66
CA ARG A 350 -8.29 -14.96 -27.27
C ARG A 350 -8.23 -15.35 -25.79
N ILE A 351 -8.78 -14.53 -24.89
CA ILE A 351 -8.78 -14.77 -23.43
C ILE A 351 -9.47 -16.08 -23.08
N LEU A 352 -10.60 -16.37 -23.72
CA LEU A 352 -11.31 -17.64 -23.50
C LEU A 352 -10.47 -18.84 -23.97
N GLY A 353 -9.66 -18.67 -25.01
CA GLY A 353 -8.71 -19.68 -25.51
C GLY A 353 -7.42 -19.88 -24.70
N LEU A 354 -7.06 -19.01 -23.75
CA LEU A 354 -5.74 -19.04 -23.08
C LEU A 354 -5.50 -20.21 -22.12
N SER A 355 -6.54 -20.81 -21.55
CA SER A 355 -6.39 -21.86 -20.51
C SER A 355 -7.61 -22.76 -20.38
N GLU A 356 -7.35 -24.04 -20.07
CA GLU A 356 -8.32 -25.00 -19.51
C GLU A 356 -8.75 -24.59 -18.09
N ILE A 357 -9.89 -25.10 -17.64
CA ILE A 357 -10.53 -24.80 -16.35
C ILE A 357 -9.51 -25.03 -15.20
N PRO A 358 -9.44 -24.14 -14.19
CA PRO A 358 -8.47 -24.26 -13.10
C PRO A 358 -8.48 -25.64 -12.45
N LYS A 359 -7.30 -26.25 -12.30
CA LYS A 359 -7.11 -27.43 -11.46
C LYS A 359 -7.08 -26.99 -9.99
N TYR A 360 -7.59 -27.82 -9.09
CA TYR A 360 -7.73 -27.51 -7.65
C TYR A 360 -6.42 -26.98 -7.00
N ASP A 361 -5.25 -27.38 -7.50
CA ASP A 361 -3.95 -27.02 -6.92
C ASP A 361 -3.35 -25.69 -7.44
N LYS A 362 -3.98 -25.01 -8.41
CA LYS A 362 -3.42 -23.78 -9.03
C LYS A 362 -4.46 -22.67 -9.22
N PRO A 363 -4.94 -22.03 -8.14
CA PRO A 363 -5.99 -21.00 -8.21
C PRO A 363 -5.60 -19.74 -9.00
N TYR A 364 -4.31 -19.48 -9.20
CA TYR A 364 -3.82 -18.33 -9.98
C TYR A 364 -3.53 -18.65 -11.45
N GLU A 365 -3.64 -19.91 -11.90
CA GLU A 365 -3.27 -20.32 -13.25
C GLU A 365 -4.02 -19.57 -14.37
N PRO A 366 -5.35 -19.31 -14.27
CA PRO A 366 -6.05 -18.46 -15.23
C PRO A 366 -5.52 -17.02 -15.26
N LEU A 367 -5.19 -16.45 -14.10
CA LEU A 367 -4.65 -15.10 -13.97
C LEU A 367 -3.22 -15.00 -14.53
N ASP A 368 -2.39 -15.99 -14.26
CA ASP A 368 -1.02 -16.09 -14.77
C ASP A 368 -1.02 -16.25 -16.30
N GLY A 369 -1.98 -17.02 -16.84
CA GLY A 369 -2.24 -17.12 -18.28
C GLY A 369 -2.59 -15.77 -18.91
N LEU A 370 -3.47 -15.02 -18.26
CA LEU A 370 -3.84 -13.69 -18.69
C LEU A 370 -2.65 -12.72 -18.65
N TYR A 371 -1.84 -12.72 -17.59
CA TYR A 371 -0.65 -11.89 -17.51
C TYR A 371 0.36 -12.22 -18.61
N ARG A 372 0.68 -13.50 -18.80
CA ARG A 372 1.57 -13.93 -19.90
C ARG A 372 1.08 -13.42 -21.24
N HIS A 373 -0.20 -13.61 -21.55
CA HIS A 373 -0.79 -13.14 -22.80
C HIS A 373 -0.67 -11.62 -22.98
N ILE A 374 -0.94 -10.83 -21.93
CA ILE A 374 -0.84 -9.37 -21.99
C ILE A 374 0.61 -8.94 -22.28
N PHE A 375 1.60 -9.51 -21.59
CA PHE A 375 3.02 -9.20 -21.84
C PHE A 375 3.50 -9.70 -23.21
N GLU A 376 3.03 -10.85 -23.68
CA GLU A 376 3.35 -11.39 -25.00
C GLU A 376 2.80 -10.53 -26.14
N SER A 377 1.64 -9.90 -25.92
CA SER A 377 0.97 -9.02 -26.89
C SER A 377 1.69 -7.69 -27.10
N VAL A 378 2.63 -7.33 -26.22
CA VAL A 378 3.47 -6.13 -26.38
C VAL A 378 4.43 -6.31 -27.57
N PRO A 379 4.62 -5.27 -28.41
CA PRO A 379 5.63 -5.29 -29.47
C PRO A 379 7.04 -5.63 -28.97
N GLU A 380 7.76 -6.51 -29.67
CA GLU A 380 9.13 -6.94 -29.30
C GLU A 380 10.09 -5.77 -29.01
N ILE A 381 10.00 -4.70 -29.80
CA ILE A 381 10.79 -3.47 -29.64
C ILE A 381 10.62 -2.81 -28.25
N ASN A 382 9.48 -3.03 -27.59
CA ASN A 382 9.14 -2.44 -26.30
C ASN A 382 9.48 -3.35 -25.10
N LYS A 383 9.62 -4.67 -25.30
CA LYS A 383 9.75 -5.65 -24.20
C LYS A 383 10.95 -5.39 -23.29
N ALA A 384 12.11 -5.04 -23.84
CA ALA A 384 13.29 -4.71 -23.04
C ALA A 384 13.09 -3.45 -22.18
N SER A 385 12.38 -2.44 -22.69
CA SER A 385 12.05 -1.23 -21.94
C SER A 385 11.03 -1.52 -20.83
N ILE A 386 10.01 -2.35 -21.11
CA ILE A 386 9.04 -2.80 -20.12
C ILE A 386 9.74 -3.54 -18.97
N HIS A 387 10.59 -4.50 -19.29
CA HIS A 387 11.32 -5.27 -18.27
C HIS A 387 12.12 -4.34 -17.34
N ARG A 388 12.83 -3.35 -17.91
CA ARG A 388 13.58 -2.33 -17.15
C ARG A 388 12.67 -1.43 -16.30
N ILE A 389 11.50 -1.03 -16.81
CA ILE A 389 10.53 -0.24 -16.04
C ILE A 389 10.02 -1.05 -14.86
N PHE A 390 9.67 -2.31 -15.06
CA PHE A 390 9.16 -3.16 -13.98
C PHE A 390 10.20 -3.47 -12.91
N HIS A 391 11.51 -3.42 -13.19
CA HIS A 391 12.54 -3.44 -12.14
C HIS A 391 12.34 -2.33 -11.09
N PHE A 392 11.84 -1.15 -11.48
CA PHE A 392 11.52 -0.10 -10.52
C PHE A 392 10.22 -0.39 -9.79
N LEU A 393 9.20 -0.89 -10.50
CA LEU A 393 7.85 -1.05 -9.98
C LEU A 393 7.67 -2.24 -9.03
N VAL A 394 8.52 -3.27 -9.10
CA VAL A 394 8.42 -4.46 -8.24
C VAL A 394 9.31 -4.38 -6.99
N LEU A 395 10.24 -3.41 -6.90
CA LEU A 395 11.12 -3.26 -5.74
C LEU A 395 10.40 -2.54 -4.59
N PRO A 396 10.06 -3.23 -3.48
CA PRO A 396 9.08 -2.72 -2.52
C PRO A 396 9.57 -1.65 -1.54
N SER A 397 10.82 -1.15 -1.62
CA SER A 397 11.43 -0.47 -0.46
C SER A 397 12.59 0.49 -0.72
N THR A 398 13.11 0.61 -1.94
CA THR A 398 14.36 1.33 -2.21
C THR A 398 14.19 2.81 -2.56
N TRP A 399 12.95 3.25 -2.68
CA TRP A 399 12.64 4.62 -3.08
C TRP A 399 11.91 5.31 -1.93
N ASP A 400 12.60 6.23 -1.25
CA ASP A 400 11.98 7.21 -0.33
C ASP A 400 11.04 8.19 -1.06
N GLY A 401 10.91 8.06 -2.38
CA GLY A 401 10.13 8.93 -3.26
C GLY A 401 9.18 8.20 -4.20
N ILE A 402 8.42 9.01 -4.94
CA ILE A 402 7.42 8.57 -5.90
C ILE A 402 8.09 8.12 -7.20
N ILE A 403 7.78 6.92 -7.70
CA ILE A 403 8.29 6.43 -8.99
C ILE A 403 7.52 7.12 -10.12
N THR A 404 8.15 8.03 -10.86
CA THR A 404 7.54 8.75 -11.99
C THR A 404 8.16 8.35 -13.32
N PRO A 405 7.45 8.52 -14.46
CA PRO A 405 8.01 8.32 -15.80
C PRO A 405 9.32 9.07 -16.00
N GLN A 406 9.37 10.34 -15.58
CA GLN A 406 10.54 11.21 -15.78
C GLN A 406 11.73 10.74 -14.95
N MET A 407 11.50 10.14 -13.77
CA MET A 407 12.56 9.53 -12.98
C MET A 407 13.19 8.37 -13.76
N ILE A 408 12.37 7.44 -14.25
CA ILE A 408 12.83 6.27 -14.99
C ILE A 408 13.52 6.69 -16.31
N GLU A 409 12.94 7.64 -17.05
CA GLU A 409 13.53 8.16 -18.29
C GLU A 409 14.91 8.79 -18.05
N ARG A 410 15.08 9.52 -16.95
CA ARG A 410 16.39 10.07 -16.55
C ARG A 410 17.40 8.99 -16.19
N HIS A 411 16.97 7.88 -15.59
CA HIS A 411 17.86 6.76 -15.28
C HIS A 411 18.37 6.06 -16.56
N PHE A 412 17.53 5.96 -17.58
CA PHE A 412 17.87 5.24 -18.81
C PHE A 412 18.25 6.12 -20.01
N HIS A 413 18.34 7.44 -19.81
CA HIS A 413 18.58 8.42 -20.87
C HIS A 413 17.56 8.32 -22.02
N ASP A 414 16.33 7.94 -21.68
CA ASP A 414 15.23 7.82 -22.64
C ASP A 414 14.64 9.21 -22.96
N ARG A 415 13.94 9.32 -24.09
CA ARG A 415 13.27 10.55 -24.50
C ARG A 415 12.06 10.82 -23.59
N PRO A 416 11.72 12.10 -23.32
CA PRO A 416 10.50 12.42 -22.60
C PRO A 416 9.25 11.79 -23.24
N GLY A 417 8.44 11.09 -22.44
CA GLY A 417 7.23 10.40 -22.90
C GLY A 417 7.44 8.95 -23.32
N HIS A 418 8.68 8.45 -23.32
CA HIS A 418 9.02 7.07 -23.69
C HIS A 418 8.37 6.05 -22.76
N VAL A 419 8.39 6.30 -21.44
CA VAL A 419 7.82 5.35 -20.48
C VAL A 419 6.31 5.23 -20.66
N GLN A 420 5.61 6.35 -20.88
CA GLN A 420 4.17 6.34 -21.16
C GLN A 420 3.87 5.65 -22.50
N HIS A 421 4.69 5.88 -23.52
CA HIS A 421 4.53 5.25 -24.82
C HIS A 421 4.65 3.72 -24.72
N VAL A 422 5.68 3.24 -24.02
CA VAL A 422 5.97 1.81 -23.85
C VAL A 422 4.93 1.12 -22.96
N LEU A 423 4.45 1.79 -21.91
CA LEU A 423 3.44 1.24 -20.99
C LEU A 423 2.02 1.29 -21.54
N ARG A 424 1.76 1.98 -22.67
CA ARG A 424 0.41 2.11 -23.26
C ARG A 424 -0.31 0.78 -23.39
N ASP A 425 0.40 -0.25 -23.82
CA ASP A 425 -0.15 -1.58 -24.06
C ASP A 425 -0.36 -2.37 -22.76
N LEU A 426 0.08 -1.83 -21.62
CA LEU A 426 -0.04 -2.39 -20.27
C LEU A 426 -0.92 -1.54 -19.32
N TYR A 427 -1.68 -0.56 -19.82
CA TYR A 427 -2.59 0.24 -18.97
C TYR A 427 -3.69 -0.57 -18.28
N CYS A 428 -3.91 -1.82 -18.69
CA CYS A 428 -4.77 -2.75 -17.95
C CYS A 428 -4.12 -3.30 -16.67
N LEU A 429 -2.80 -3.13 -16.49
CA LEU A 429 -1.97 -3.60 -15.38
C LEU A 429 -1.38 -2.46 -14.55
N VAL A 430 -1.16 -1.29 -15.16
CA VAL A 430 -0.58 -0.10 -14.51
C VAL A 430 -1.44 1.14 -14.73
N ALA A 431 -1.35 2.10 -13.83
CA ALA A 431 -1.99 3.41 -13.96
C ALA A 431 -1.03 4.54 -13.61
N PHE A 432 -1.30 5.73 -14.17
CA PHE A 432 -0.65 6.96 -13.74
C PHE A 432 -1.56 7.71 -12.78
N THR A 433 -1.02 8.07 -11.63
CA THR A 433 -1.71 8.81 -10.57
C THR A 433 -1.63 10.32 -10.79
N HIS A 434 -2.40 11.10 -10.02
CA HIS A 434 -2.44 12.56 -10.13
C HIS A 434 -1.11 13.27 -9.85
N ASP A 435 -0.25 12.66 -9.03
CA ASP A 435 1.12 13.10 -8.76
C ASP A 435 2.13 12.56 -9.78
N GLN A 436 1.65 12.03 -10.91
CA GLN A 436 2.44 11.47 -12.02
C GLN A 436 3.24 10.23 -11.63
N SER A 437 2.88 9.55 -10.55
CA SER A 437 3.46 8.26 -10.22
C SER A 437 2.97 7.16 -11.14
N ILE A 438 3.78 6.12 -11.28
CA ILE A 438 3.38 4.86 -11.90
C ILE A 438 2.94 3.93 -10.77
N LYS A 439 1.73 3.38 -10.88
CA LYS A 439 1.18 2.45 -9.92
C LYS A 439 0.82 1.14 -10.59
N VAL A 440 1.30 0.04 -10.02
CA VAL A 440 0.79 -1.29 -10.37
C VAL A 440 -0.60 -1.47 -9.77
N LEU A 441 -1.58 -1.85 -10.60
CA LEU A 441 -2.99 -1.86 -10.22
C LEU A 441 -3.33 -2.91 -9.16
N HIS A 442 -2.54 -3.97 -9.05
CA HIS A 442 -2.79 -5.02 -8.07
C HIS A 442 -1.51 -5.77 -7.65
N ALA A 443 -1.42 -6.12 -6.37
CA ALA A 443 -0.25 -6.80 -5.78
C ALA A 443 0.02 -8.20 -6.36
N SER A 444 -0.97 -8.86 -6.99
CA SER A 444 -0.74 -10.16 -7.65
C SER A 444 0.18 -10.09 -8.86
N LEU A 445 0.38 -8.91 -9.46
CA LEU A 445 1.27 -8.77 -10.60
C LEU A 445 2.75 -8.83 -10.17
N PRO A 446 3.22 -8.08 -9.16
CA PRO A 446 4.54 -8.33 -8.57
C PRO A 446 4.70 -9.76 -8.06
N ASP A 447 3.68 -10.33 -7.41
CA ASP A 447 3.73 -11.74 -6.95
C ASP A 447 3.94 -12.73 -8.12
N PHE A 448 3.43 -12.40 -9.32
CA PHE A 448 3.63 -13.19 -10.53
C PHE A 448 5.04 -12.96 -11.10
N LEU A 449 5.44 -11.70 -11.28
CA LEU A 449 6.73 -11.33 -11.88
C LEU A 449 7.93 -11.74 -11.02
N LEU A 450 7.78 -11.86 -9.71
CA LEU A 450 8.86 -12.28 -8.81
C LEU A 450 8.94 -13.81 -8.62
N ASP A 451 7.98 -14.56 -9.18
CA ASP A 451 7.94 -16.02 -9.07
C ASP A 451 8.24 -16.67 -10.43
N GLN A 452 9.46 -17.21 -10.55
CA GLN A 452 9.97 -17.88 -11.75
C GLN A 452 9.09 -19.05 -12.21
N SER A 453 8.43 -19.75 -11.28
CA SER A 453 7.57 -20.89 -11.59
C SER A 453 6.24 -20.48 -12.23
N ARG A 454 5.81 -19.22 -11.99
CA ARG A 454 4.58 -18.65 -12.51
C ARG A 454 4.79 -17.84 -13.78
N SER A 455 5.80 -16.97 -13.78
CA SER A 455 6.05 -16.00 -14.86
C SER A 455 6.99 -16.50 -15.95
N GLY A 456 7.77 -17.55 -15.71
CA GLY A 456 8.68 -18.10 -16.71
C GLY A 456 9.65 -17.03 -17.23
N PRO A 457 9.75 -16.79 -18.56
CA PRO A 457 10.66 -15.79 -19.11
C PRO A 457 10.41 -14.33 -18.67
N LEU A 458 9.25 -14.04 -18.09
CA LEU A 458 8.90 -12.70 -17.59
C LEU A 458 9.37 -12.46 -16.15
N CYS A 459 10.01 -13.45 -15.52
CA CYS A 459 10.47 -13.36 -14.15
C CYS A 459 11.52 -12.27 -13.98
N ILE A 460 11.35 -11.46 -12.94
CA ILE A 460 12.29 -10.43 -12.51
C ILE A 460 13.03 -10.96 -11.29
N ASP A 461 14.32 -11.22 -11.47
CA ASP A 461 15.21 -11.46 -10.34
C ASP A 461 15.49 -10.14 -9.61
N LEU A 462 15.39 -10.15 -8.27
CA LEU A 462 15.58 -8.94 -7.47
C LEU A 462 17.02 -8.43 -7.57
N GLY A 463 18.02 -9.32 -7.51
CA GLY A 463 19.44 -8.95 -7.66
C GLY A 463 19.69 -8.31 -9.02
N ASP A 464 19.02 -8.81 -10.06
CA ASP A 464 19.05 -8.27 -11.41
C ASP A 464 18.41 -6.88 -11.52
N ALA A 465 17.28 -6.67 -10.85
CA ALA A 465 16.62 -5.37 -10.76
C ALA A 465 17.53 -4.34 -10.06
N HIS A 466 18.08 -4.69 -8.88
CA HIS A 466 19.02 -3.85 -8.15
C HIS A 466 20.27 -3.51 -8.98
N ALA A 467 20.87 -4.49 -9.65
CA ALA A 467 22.05 -4.25 -10.50
C ALA A 467 21.75 -3.36 -11.70
N THR A 468 20.58 -3.50 -12.32
CA THR A 468 20.15 -2.63 -13.43
C THR A 468 20.04 -1.19 -12.97
N ILE A 469 19.45 -0.98 -11.79
CA ILE A 469 19.29 0.37 -11.21
C ILE A 469 20.66 0.92 -10.81
N ALA A 470 21.52 0.15 -10.15
CA ALA A 470 22.87 0.58 -9.80
C ALA A 470 23.70 0.97 -11.04
N ALA A 471 23.64 0.18 -12.12
CA ALA A 471 24.30 0.50 -13.37
C ALA A 471 23.80 1.82 -13.99
N SER A 472 22.50 2.12 -13.86
CA SER A 472 21.93 3.38 -14.34
C SER A 472 22.46 4.61 -13.59
N TYR A 473 22.72 4.49 -12.28
CA TYR A 473 23.37 5.56 -11.51
C TYR A 473 24.79 5.85 -11.99
N LEU A 474 25.57 4.80 -12.29
CA LEU A 474 26.94 4.94 -12.78
C LEU A 474 27.01 5.67 -14.12
N LEU A 475 26.03 5.45 -14.99
CA LEU A 475 25.95 6.19 -16.25
C LEU A 475 25.76 7.68 -16.05
N ARG A 476 24.84 8.02 -15.15
CA ARG A 476 24.52 9.41 -14.85
C ARG A 476 25.74 10.14 -14.29
N ILE A 477 26.53 9.47 -13.44
CA ILE A 477 27.78 10.02 -12.87
C ILE A 477 28.80 10.29 -13.99
N ARG A 478 28.97 9.36 -14.93
CA ARG A 478 29.90 9.51 -16.06
C ARG A 478 29.56 10.73 -16.92
N ASP A 479 28.27 10.94 -17.20
CA ASP A 479 27.84 11.95 -18.18
C ASP A 479 27.72 13.37 -17.58
N SER A 480 27.72 13.53 -16.25
CA SER A 480 27.47 14.82 -15.60
C SER A 480 28.69 15.52 -14.98
N ASN A 481 29.88 14.88 -14.92
CA ASN A 481 31.12 15.41 -14.30
C ASN A 481 30.96 15.99 -12.87
N ALA A 482 29.79 15.81 -12.27
CA ALA A 482 29.45 16.20 -10.92
C ALA A 482 29.02 14.92 -10.23
N LEU A 483 29.69 14.56 -9.13
CA LEU A 483 29.16 13.56 -8.20
C LEU A 483 27.79 14.09 -7.77
N PRO A 484 26.66 13.44 -8.16
CA PRO A 484 25.40 13.76 -7.53
C PRO A 484 25.61 13.48 -6.05
N MET A 485 25.25 14.42 -5.18
CA MET A 485 25.19 14.23 -3.73
C MET A 485 24.78 12.79 -3.45
N PHE A 486 25.70 12.01 -2.87
CA PHE A 486 25.59 10.56 -2.69
C PHE A 486 24.19 10.21 -2.14
N GLU A 487 23.30 9.74 -3.02
CA GLU A 487 21.99 9.24 -2.63
C GLU A 487 22.21 7.85 -2.05
N VAL A 488 21.89 7.71 -0.77
CA VAL A 488 21.90 6.48 0.05
C VAL A 488 21.43 5.24 -0.73
N ASN A 489 20.51 5.43 -1.68
CA ASN A 489 19.92 4.40 -2.53
C ASN A 489 20.96 3.69 -3.44
N PHE A 490 21.99 4.35 -3.98
CA PHE A 490 22.95 3.67 -4.88
C PHE A 490 23.72 2.55 -4.18
N LEU A 491 24.28 2.85 -3.00
CA LEU A 491 25.02 1.87 -2.20
C LEU A 491 24.10 0.76 -1.72
N GLU A 492 22.86 1.09 -1.33
CA GLU A 492 21.86 0.10 -0.97
C GLU A 492 21.56 -0.86 -2.13
N HIS A 493 21.31 -0.34 -3.34
CA HIS A 493 21.10 -1.18 -4.52
C HIS A 493 22.34 -2.01 -4.86
N MET A 494 23.55 -1.48 -4.71
CA MET A 494 24.79 -2.24 -4.90
C MET A 494 24.92 -3.39 -3.89
N MET A 495 24.58 -3.17 -2.62
CA MET A 495 24.61 -4.21 -1.59
C MET A 495 23.52 -5.27 -1.82
N GLN A 496 22.29 -4.83 -2.13
CA GLN A 496 21.13 -5.72 -2.34
C GLN A 496 21.19 -6.48 -3.66
N ALA A 497 21.99 -6.01 -4.62
CA ALA A 497 22.26 -6.77 -5.84
C ALA A 497 22.82 -8.17 -5.53
N ASN A 498 23.46 -8.39 -4.37
CA ASN A 498 24.04 -9.69 -3.96
C ASN A 498 24.98 -10.30 -5.02
N LEU A 499 25.54 -9.45 -5.88
CA LEU A 499 26.31 -9.84 -7.06
C LEU A 499 27.78 -9.56 -6.79
N SER A 500 28.64 -10.56 -7.05
CA SER A 500 30.08 -10.32 -7.12
C SER A 500 30.37 -9.14 -8.05
N ASN A 501 31.40 -8.36 -7.76
CA ASN A 501 31.84 -7.22 -8.58
C ASN A 501 31.89 -7.57 -10.09
N THR A 502 32.20 -8.82 -10.43
CA THR A 502 32.22 -9.37 -11.79
C THR A 502 30.89 -9.33 -12.54
N VAL A 503 29.74 -9.51 -11.89
CA VAL A 503 28.43 -9.54 -12.57
C VAL A 503 27.90 -8.12 -12.79
N ILE A 504 28.08 -7.23 -11.81
CA ILE A 504 27.82 -5.80 -11.97
C ILE A 504 28.73 -5.27 -13.09
N TYR A 505 30.01 -5.63 -13.06
CA TYR A 505 30.96 -5.33 -14.13
C TYR A 505 30.50 -5.87 -15.49
N ASN A 506 30.12 -7.13 -15.59
CA ASN A 506 29.64 -7.73 -16.84
C ASN A 506 28.33 -7.12 -17.34
N ARG A 507 27.43 -6.66 -16.45
CA ARG A 507 26.21 -5.94 -16.81
C ARG A 507 26.49 -4.53 -17.29
N ILE A 508 27.38 -3.82 -16.60
CA ILE A 508 27.88 -2.50 -17.04
C ILE A 508 28.54 -2.64 -18.42
N TYR A 509 29.31 -3.72 -18.65
CA TYR A 509 29.94 -4.00 -19.94
C TYR A 509 28.92 -4.39 -21.02
N LYS A 510 27.93 -5.24 -20.70
CA LYS A 510 26.85 -5.66 -21.62
C LYS A 510 25.87 -4.54 -21.98
N LEU A 511 25.76 -3.53 -21.13
CA LEU A 511 25.00 -2.31 -21.42
C LEU A 511 25.82 -1.32 -22.29
N ASP A 512 27.02 -1.69 -22.75
CA ASP A 512 27.96 -0.86 -23.52
C ASP A 512 28.47 0.40 -22.78
N LEU A 513 28.61 0.31 -21.45
CA LEU A 513 28.92 1.48 -20.62
C LEU A 513 30.42 1.68 -20.38
N ILE A 514 31.24 0.67 -20.72
CA ILE A 514 32.69 0.74 -20.73
C ILE A 514 33.14 0.48 -22.18
N PRO A 515 33.83 1.42 -22.85
CA PRO A 515 34.37 1.16 -24.17
C PRO A 515 35.41 0.04 -24.07
N VAL A 516 35.34 -0.90 -25.03
CA VAL A 516 36.27 -2.02 -25.17
C VAL A 516 37.71 -1.48 -25.18
N GLY A 517 38.39 -1.53 -24.04
CA GLY A 517 39.77 -1.03 -23.87
C GLY A 517 40.06 -0.18 -22.62
N GLY A 518 39.07 0.24 -21.83
CA GLY A 518 39.31 1.01 -20.59
C GLY A 518 39.81 0.12 -19.44
N GLN A 519 40.98 0.41 -18.84
CA GLN A 519 41.52 -0.40 -17.76
C GLN A 519 40.71 -0.29 -16.45
N PRO A 520 40.44 -1.42 -15.76
CA PRO A 520 39.50 -1.51 -14.63
C PRO A 520 40.08 -1.15 -13.23
N ARG A 521 41.30 -0.62 -13.12
CA ARG A 521 42.01 -0.56 -11.83
C ARG A 521 41.75 0.66 -10.95
N ASP A 522 41.32 1.79 -11.51
CA ASP A 522 41.28 3.05 -10.74
C ASP A 522 39.91 3.34 -10.09
N LEU A 523 38.83 2.70 -10.55
CA LEU A 523 37.47 2.88 -9.99
C LEU A 523 37.14 1.94 -8.83
N PHE A 524 37.83 0.81 -8.70
CA PHE A 524 37.60 -0.16 -7.62
C PHE A 524 38.48 0.07 -6.38
N MET A 525 39.64 0.72 -6.53
CA MET A 525 40.60 0.89 -5.43
C MET A 525 40.30 2.12 -4.55
N ALA A 526 39.56 3.12 -5.04
CA ALA A 526 39.19 4.29 -4.23
C ALA A 526 38.04 4.00 -3.24
N SER A 527 37.13 3.09 -3.58
CA SER A 527 35.92 2.79 -2.80
C SER A 527 36.15 1.85 -1.61
N PHE A 528 37.26 1.11 -1.57
CA PHE A 528 37.64 0.26 -0.42
C PHE A 528 38.72 0.87 0.49
N SER A 529 39.35 1.97 0.08
CA SER A 529 40.45 2.58 0.85
C SER A 529 39.98 3.60 1.91
N LEU A 530 38.68 3.85 2.03
CA LEU A 530 38.13 4.80 3.02
C LEU A 530 37.26 4.16 4.11
N GLU A 531 37.07 2.83 4.11
CA GLU A 531 36.39 2.09 5.19
C GLU A 531 37.36 1.39 6.16
N THR A 532 38.65 1.71 6.14
CA THR A 532 39.63 1.22 7.14
C THR A 532 40.38 2.30 7.93
N GLU A 533 40.05 3.58 7.79
CA GLU A 533 40.55 4.64 8.68
C GLU A 533 39.46 5.68 9.01
N HIS A 534 38.52 5.32 9.90
CA HIS A 534 38.19 6.04 11.14
C HIS A 534 37.02 5.44 11.92
#